data_AF-A0A522X9N7-F1
#
_entry.id   AF-A0A522X9N7-F1
#
_cell.length_a   1.000
_cell.length_b   1.000
_cell.length_c   1.000
_cell.angle_alpha   90.00
_cell.angle_beta   90.00
_cell.angle_gamma   90.00
#
_symmetry.space_group_name_H-M   'P 1'
#
loop_
_entity.id
_entity.type
_entity.pdbx_description
1 polymer ?
#
loop_
_entity_poly.entity_id
_entity_poly.type
_entity_poly.pdbx_seq_one_letter_code
_entity_poly.pdbx_strand_id
1 'polypeptide(L)'
;SGNSFRKVLLVRYPHPQAWSLAFQTSVPGEVIDQFDEEYVAVFIPTTPSPVNGFYFYVRKADTIELDMSVDVALRSIVSMGVVADTEAGKHRNHLQNP
;
A
#
# COMPACT_ATOMS: atom_id res chain seq x y z
N SER A 1 -21.78 2.99 -4.92
CA SER A 1 -20.61 3.88 -4.69
C SER A 1 -19.41 3.01 -4.42
N GLY A 2 -18.52 2.87 -5.43
CA GLY A 2 -17.51 1.81 -5.53
C GLY A 2 -16.29 2.00 -4.63
N ASN A 3 -16.45 1.77 -3.34
CA ASN A 3 -15.33 1.79 -2.40
C ASN A 3 -14.71 0.38 -2.27
N SER A 4 -14.03 -0.09 -3.33
CA SER A 4 -13.38 -1.41 -3.35
C SER A 4 -12.07 -1.45 -2.56
N PHE A 5 -11.47 -0.29 -2.27
CA PHE A 5 -10.23 -0.17 -1.51
C PHE A 5 -10.50 0.32 -0.09
N ARG A 6 -9.98 -0.40 0.90
CA ARG A 6 -10.24 -0.10 2.31
C ARG A 6 -9.23 0.87 2.91
N LYS A 7 -7.95 0.72 2.53
CA LYS A 7 -6.80 1.38 3.15
C LYS A 7 -5.68 1.57 2.15
N VAL A 8 -4.85 2.60 2.35
CA VAL A 8 -3.58 2.78 1.63
C VAL A 8 -2.44 2.26 2.48
N LEU A 9 -1.59 1.42 1.90
CA LEU A 9 -0.47 0.77 2.55
C LEU A 9 0.85 1.12 1.83
N LEU A 10 1.95 1.10 2.56
CA LEU A 10 3.27 0.85 1.99
C LEU A 10 3.58 -0.65 2.07
N VAL A 11 4.07 -1.19 0.96
CA VAL A 11 4.56 -2.56 0.84
C VAL A 11 5.93 -2.58 0.17
N ARG A 12 6.74 -3.60 0.45
CA ARG A 12 8.05 -3.77 -0.19
C ARG A 12 7.88 -4.27 -1.63
N TYR A 13 8.35 -3.49 -2.60
CA TYR A 13 8.37 -3.85 -4.02
C TYR A 13 9.29 -2.89 -4.81
N PRO A 14 10.06 -3.37 -5.82
CA PRO A 14 10.24 -4.76 -6.21
C PRO A 14 11.29 -5.51 -5.37
N HIS A 15 11.93 -4.82 -4.41
CA HIS A 15 12.94 -5.41 -3.54
C HIS A 15 12.81 -4.91 -2.09
N PRO A 16 13.45 -5.56 -1.10
CA PRO A 16 13.24 -5.28 0.32
C PRO A 16 13.65 -3.90 0.82
N GLN A 17 14.36 -3.09 0.03
CA GLN A 17 14.76 -1.73 0.42
C GLN A 17 13.89 -0.64 -0.22
N ALA A 18 13.06 -0.98 -1.20
CA ALA A 18 12.09 -0.05 -1.81
C ALA A 18 10.70 -0.21 -1.19
N TRP A 19 9.91 0.86 -1.21
CA TRP A 19 8.52 0.88 -0.78
C TRP A 19 7.64 1.35 -1.94
N SER A 20 6.46 0.76 -2.06
CA SER A 20 5.44 1.17 -3.02
C SER A 20 4.12 1.47 -2.30
N LEU A 21 3.38 2.44 -2.83
CA LEU A 21 1.96 2.59 -2.50
C LEU A 21 1.21 1.33 -2.96
N ALA A 22 0.26 0.91 -2.14
CA ALA A 22 -0.61 -0.22 -2.40
C ALA A 22 -1.99 0.01 -1.79
N PHE A 23 -3.00 -0.61 -2.37
CA PHE A 23 -4.37 -0.52 -1.89
C PHE A 23 -4.84 -1.85 -1.35
N GLN A 24 -5.30 -1.86 -0.10
CA GLN A 24 -5.81 -3.07 0.53
C GLN A 24 -7.18 -3.45 -0.03
N THR A 25 -7.33 -4.71 -0.40
CA THR A 25 -8.58 -5.34 -0.83
C THR A 25 -8.98 -6.48 0.11
N SER A 26 -10.06 -7.19 -0.23
CA SER A 26 -10.52 -8.38 0.51
C SER A 26 -9.71 -9.62 0.10
N VAL A 27 -9.35 -10.45 1.07
CA VAL A 27 -8.76 -11.77 0.85
C VAL A 27 -9.89 -12.81 0.75
N PRO A 28 -9.93 -13.67 -0.28
CA PRO A 28 -10.85 -14.81 -0.33
C PRO A 28 -10.56 -15.81 0.82
N GLY A 29 -11.60 -16.44 1.38
CA GLY A 29 -11.45 -17.40 2.49
C GLY A 29 -10.49 -18.55 2.16
N GLU A 30 -10.63 -19.15 0.98
CA GLU A 30 -9.77 -20.25 0.52
C GLU A 30 -8.27 -19.88 0.49
N VAL A 31 -7.96 -18.60 0.25
CA VAL A 31 -6.58 -18.10 0.26
C VAL A 31 -6.08 -17.89 1.70
N ILE A 32 -6.93 -17.41 2.60
CA ILE A 32 -6.59 -17.27 4.04
C ILE A 32 -6.19 -18.64 4.60
N ASP A 33 -6.94 -19.68 4.25
CA ASP A 33 -6.71 -21.04 4.75
C ASP A 33 -5.37 -21.65 4.30
N GLN A 34 -4.65 -21.02 3.36
CA GLN A 34 -3.31 -21.46 2.93
C GLN A 34 -2.17 -20.87 3.78
N PHE A 35 -2.46 -20.00 4.73
CA PHE A 35 -1.43 -19.29 5.51
C PHE A 35 -1.65 -19.46 7.02
N ASP A 36 -0.56 -19.73 7.75
CA ASP A 36 -0.57 -19.79 9.21
C ASP A 36 -0.57 -18.39 9.87
N GLU A 37 -0.13 -17.38 9.12
CA GLU A 37 -0.03 -15.99 9.57
C GLU A 37 -1.11 -15.10 8.92
N GLU A 38 -1.29 -13.87 9.43
CA GLU A 38 -2.25 -12.93 8.86
C GLU A 38 -1.69 -12.29 7.57
N TYR A 39 -2.36 -12.56 6.45
CA TYR A 39 -2.06 -11.94 5.15
C TYR A 39 -3.14 -10.94 4.76
N VAL A 40 -2.73 -9.91 4.01
CA VAL A 40 -3.64 -8.96 3.36
C VAL A 40 -3.46 -9.02 1.84
N ALA A 41 -4.55 -8.84 1.13
CA ALA A 41 -4.54 -8.68 -0.31
C ALA A 41 -4.26 -7.22 -0.66
N VAL A 42 -3.33 -6.99 -1.58
CA VAL A 42 -2.93 -5.66 -2.01
C VAL A 42 -2.86 -5.57 -3.53
N PHE A 43 -3.40 -4.47 -4.06
CA PHE A 43 -3.15 -4.04 -5.42
C PHE A 43 -2.05 -2.98 -5.44
N ILE A 44 -0.97 -3.27 -6.17
CA ILE A 44 0.17 -2.37 -6.37
C ILE A 44 0.08 -1.78 -7.78
N PRO A 45 -0.37 -0.53 -7.94
CA PRO A 45 -0.50 0.12 -9.23
C PRO A 45 0.86 0.47 -9.84
N THR A 46 0.87 0.61 -11.15
CA THR A 46 1.98 1.17 -11.93
C THR A 46 1.72 2.64 -12.20
N THR A 47 2.77 3.44 -12.31
CA THR A 47 2.64 4.85 -12.70
C THR A 47 2.76 4.99 -14.23
N PRO A 48 1.98 5.88 -14.88
CA PRO A 48 0.93 6.74 -14.34
C PRO A 48 -0.47 6.08 -14.27
N SER A 49 -0.64 4.85 -14.75
CA SER A 49 -1.96 4.22 -14.88
C SER A 49 -2.44 3.57 -13.57
N PRO A 50 -3.46 4.12 -12.89
CA PRO A 50 -3.91 3.60 -11.60
C PRO A 50 -4.65 2.25 -11.69
N VAL A 51 -4.91 1.76 -12.92
CA VAL A 51 -5.65 0.52 -13.18
C VAL A 51 -4.70 -0.65 -13.42
N ASN A 52 -3.52 -0.40 -13.97
CA ASN A 52 -2.54 -1.45 -14.26
C ASN A 52 -1.65 -1.67 -13.05
N GLY A 53 -1.35 -2.92 -12.73
CA GLY A 53 -0.54 -3.22 -11.56
C GLY A 53 -0.40 -4.70 -11.29
N PHE A 54 0.11 -4.97 -10.10
CA PHE A 54 0.27 -6.31 -9.55
C PHE A 54 -0.71 -6.53 -8.42
N TYR A 55 -1.09 -7.78 -8.21
CA TYR A 55 -1.96 -8.18 -7.11
C TYR A 55 -1.27 -9.27 -6.30
N PHE A 56 -1.06 -9.00 -5.01
CA PHE A 56 -0.32 -9.91 -4.13
C PHE A 56 -1.07 -10.12 -2.81
N TYR A 57 -0.74 -11.24 -2.16
CA TYR A 57 -0.98 -11.45 -0.75
C TYR A 57 0.34 -11.24 -0.03
N VAL A 58 0.36 -10.33 0.94
CA VAL A 58 1.56 -10.01 1.74
C VAL A 58 1.25 -10.19 3.21
N ARG A 59 2.26 -10.57 4.01
CA ARG A 59 2.10 -10.61 5.48
C ARG A 59 1.70 -9.23 5.97
N LYS A 60 0.66 -9.15 6.78
CA LYS A 60 0.19 -7.88 7.35
C LYS A 60 1.29 -7.19 8.17
N ALA A 61 2.13 -7.98 8.86
CA ALA A 61 3.25 -7.48 9.64
C ALA A 61 4.33 -6.77 8.79
N ASP A 62 4.39 -7.05 7.48
CA ASP A 62 5.34 -6.43 6.54
C ASP A 62 4.73 -5.21 5.82
N THR A 63 3.59 -4.71 6.29
CA THR A 63 2.90 -3.53 5.72
C THR A 63 2.92 -2.35 6.68
N ILE A 64 2.89 -1.14 6.12
CA ILE A 64 2.70 0.10 6.90
C ILE A 64 1.43 0.77 6.41
N GLU A 65 0.42 0.89 7.27
CA GLU A 65 -0.79 1.64 6.96
C GLU A 65 -0.52 3.15 6.99
N LEU A 66 -0.96 3.86 5.96
CA LEU A 66 -0.82 5.30 5.85
C LEU A 66 -2.13 5.99 6.23
N ASP A 67 -2.02 7.08 6.97
CA ASP A 67 -3.13 8.01 7.23
C ASP A 67 -3.31 8.95 6.03
N MET A 68 -3.56 8.36 4.85
CA MET A 68 -3.83 9.08 3.61
C MET A 68 -5.07 8.51 2.92
N SER A 69 -5.85 9.37 2.27
CA SER A 69 -7.01 8.88 1.52
C SER A 69 -6.59 8.19 0.22
N VAL A 70 -7.44 7.27 -0.25
CA VAL A 70 -7.25 6.57 -1.52
C VAL A 70 -7.14 7.57 -2.68
N ASP A 71 -7.94 8.64 -2.69
CA ASP A 71 -7.92 9.66 -3.73
C ASP A 71 -6.58 10.42 -3.78
N VAL A 72 -5.99 10.74 -2.62
CA VAL A 72 -4.67 11.38 -2.54
C VAL A 72 -3.62 10.46 -3.15
N ALA A 73 -3.61 9.18 -2.76
CA ALA A 73 -2.66 8.19 -3.26
C ALA A 73 -2.79 8.00 -4.78
N LEU A 74 -4.02 7.90 -5.30
CA LEU A 74 -4.28 7.79 -6.74
C LEU A 74 -3.80 9.03 -7.50
N ARG A 75 -4.01 10.25 -6.98
CA ARG A 75 -3.46 11.48 -7.58
C ARG A 75 -1.93 11.45 -7.64
N SER A 76 -1.27 10.95 -6.59
CA SER A 76 0.19 10.77 -6.59
C SER A 76 0.64 9.77 -7.65
N ILE A 77 -0.07 8.66 -7.84
CA ILE A 77 0.27 7.66 -8.87
C ILE A 77 0.10 8.25 -10.29
N VAL A 78 -1.04 8.88 -10.56
CA VAL A 78 -1.35 9.45 -11.88
C VAL A 78 -0.39 10.57 -12.27
N SER A 79 0.03 11.37 -11.29
CA SER A 79 1.02 12.43 -11.48
C SER A 79 2.48 11.96 -11.48
N MET A 80 2.72 10.64 -11.39
CA MET A 80 4.06 10.06 -11.28
C MET A 80 4.86 10.60 -10.08
N GLY A 81 4.15 10.95 -9.00
CA GLY A 81 4.73 11.48 -7.76
C GLY A 81 4.93 13.00 -7.75
N VAL A 82 4.56 13.73 -8.81
CA VAL A 82 4.71 15.19 -8.86
C VAL A 82 3.67 15.90 -7.98
N VAL A 83 2.49 15.29 -7.81
CA VAL A 83 1.44 15.80 -6.93
C VAL A 83 1.34 14.91 -5.69
N ALA A 84 1.91 15.37 -4.59
CA ALA A 84 1.72 14.79 -3.27
C ALA A 84 1.16 15.90 -2.36
N ASP A 85 0.04 15.63 -1.68
CA ASP A 85 -0.56 16.60 -0.76
C ASP A 85 0.41 16.89 0.40
N THR A 86 0.80 18.16 0.56
CA THR A 86 1.90 18.65 1.40
C THR A 86 1.55 18.78 2.89
N GLU A 87 0.69 17.91 3.44
CA GLU A 87 0.49 17.88 4.88
C GLU A 87 1.74 17.22 5.51
N ALA A 88 2.62 18.08 6.02
CA ALA A 88 3.97 17.77 6.47
C ALA A 88 4.06 16.44 7.24
N GLY A 89 4.66 15.43 6.61
CA GLY A 89 5.04 14.20 7.30
C GLY A 89 5.96 14.56 8.46
N LYS A 90 5.48 14.39 9.70
CA LYS A 90 6.36 14.44 10.86
C LYS A 90 7.43 13.40 10.63
N HIS A 91 8.70 13.80 10.48
CA HIS A 91 9.83 12.88 10.61
C HIS A 91 9.70 12.23 11.99
N ARG A 92 9.05 11.06 12.05
CA ARG A 92 9.07 10.22 13.24
C ARG A 92 10.48 9.65 13.26
N ASN A 93 11.38 10.36 13.94
CA ASN A 93 12.73 9.91 14.24
C ASN A 93 12.61 8.58 15.01
N HIS A 94 12.61 7.46 14.28
CA HIS A 94 12.89 6.15 14.85
C HIS A 94 14.37 5.85 14.64
N LEU A 95 15.20 6.72 15.21
CA LEU A 95 16.57 6.44 15.58
C LEU A 95 16.57 6.22 17.10
N GLN A 96 16.23 5.01 17.50
CA GLN A 96 16.48 4.37 18.81
C GLN A 96 15.74 3.02 18.73
N ASN A 97 16.40 1.87 18.76
CA ASN A 97 17.47 1.48 19.66
C ASN A 97 18.18 0.18 19.16
N PRO A 98 19.26 -0.29 19.82
CA PRO A 98 20.39 -1.03 19.25
C PRO A 98 20.13 -2.46 18.80
#